data_AF-A0A969LS61-F1
#
_entry.id   AF-A0A969LS61-F1
#
_cell.length_a   1.000
_cell.length_b   1.000
_cell.length_c   1.000
_cell.angle_alpha   90.00
_cell.angle_beta   90.00
_cell.angle_gamma   90.00
#
_symmetry.space_group_name_H-M   'P 1'
#
loop_
_entity.id
_entity.type
_entity.pdbx_description
1 polymer ?
#
loop_
_entity_poly.entity_id
_entity_poly.type
_entity_poly.pdbx_seq_one_letter_code
_entity_poly.pdbx_strand_id
1 'polypeptide(L)'
;MLLIDTASAAPSMLLSVQDLPTGFTQVPASDVEGCQPQGDHGELAAFVLRENVTLSESICISVFLLTEQAANESQAALMRQMVDTVLDHPQAMIEQTGAQKAIDVNVLSPLPSVGDKVAGFTKQDESQRHETLLFRRGDFVASVAIHYKDGTFPAASLEAIATNLDERIRQLAPVAQPPTS
;
A
#
# COMPACT_ATOMS: atom_id res chain seq x y z
N MET A 1 40.67 1.51 16.90
CA MET A 1 39.70 0.45 17.26
C MET A 1 38.36 0.92 16.71
N LEU A 2 37.95 0.36 15.57
CA LEU A 2 36.75 0.78 14.84
C LEU A 2 35.52 0.24 15.56
N LEU A 3 34.66 1.14 16.03
CA LEU A 3 33.30 0.84 16.47
C LEU A 3 32.50 0.47 15.21
N ILE A 4 32.10 -0.79 15.10
CA ILE A 4 31.11 -1.19 14.10
C ILE A 4 29.77 -0.74 14.67
N ASP A 5 29.27 0.37 14.13
CA ASP A 5 27.92 0.85 14.33
C ASP A 5 26.99 -0.14 13.60
N THR A 6 26.60 -1.23 14.27
CA THR A 6 25.47 -2.03 13.82
C THR A 6 24.21 -1.24 14.16
N ALA A 7 23.89 -0.23 13.35
CA ALA A 7 22.53 0.22 13.19
C ALA A 7 21.73 -1.00 12.74
N SER A 8 21.08 -1.67 13.69
CA SER A 8 20.06 -2.67 13.39
C SER A 8 18.95 -1.93 12.66
N ALA A 9 19.01 -1.90 11.33
CA ALA A 9 17.92 -1.40 10.50
C ALA A 9 16.67 -2.17 10.94
N ALA A 10 15.71 -1.46 11.52
CA ALA A 10 14.42 -2.06 11.85
C ALA A 10 13.88 -2.73 10.58
N PRO A 11 13.38 -3.97 10.65
CA PRO A 11 12.84 -4.63 9.48
C PRO A 11 11.69 -3.77 8.92
N SER A 12 11.85 -3.31 7.68
CA SER A 12 10.91 -2.42 7.00
C SER A 12 9.59 -3.14 6.73
N MET A 13 8.49 -2.41 6.94
CA MET A 13 7.14 -2.89 6.65
C MET A 13 6.85 -2.98 5.15
N LEU A 14 7.62 -2.26 4.34
CA LEU A 14 7.43 -2.22 2.90
C LEU A 14 7.94 -3.47 2.20
N LEU A 15 7.36 -3.71 1.03
CA LEU A 15 7.97 -4.59 0.04
C LEU A 15 9.36 -4.05 -0.34
N SER A 16 10.24 -4.97 -0.67
CA SER A 16 11.46 -4.73 -1.42
C SER A 16 11.25 -5.13 -2.88
N VAL A 17 12.17 -4.73 -3.76
CA VAL A 17 12.12 -5.14 -5.17
C VAL A 17 12.14 -6.68 -5.35
N GLN A 18 12.66 -7.43 -4.37
CA GLN A 18 12.73 -8.89 -4.41
C GLN A 18 11.36 -9.56 -4.18
N ASP A 19 10.39 -8.83 -3.63
CA ASP A 19 9.02 -9.32 -3.42
C ASP A 19 8.12 -9.09 -4.65
N LEU A 20 8.67 -8.50 -5.72
CA LEU A 20 8.00 -8.22 -6.98
C LEU A 20 8.55 -9.11 -8.11
N PRO A 21 7.78 -9.30 -9.21
CA PRO A 21 8.27 -9.98 -10.40
C PRO A 21 9.59 -9.39 -10.93
N THR A 22 10.36 -10.20 -11.63
CA THR A 22 11.61 -9.73 -12.25
C THR A 22 11.33 -8.61 -13.25
N GLY A 23 12.13 -7.53 -13.18
CA GLY A 23 12.04 -6.39 -14.08
C GLY A 23 11.61 -5.09 -13.39
N PHE A 24 11.00 -5.18 -12.21
CA PHE A 24 10.75 -4.00 -11.39
C PHE A 24 12.06 -3.41 -10.86
N THR A 25 12.09 -2.09 -10.75
CA THR A 25 13.12 -1.34 -10.04
C THR A 25 12.47 -0.43 -9.01
N GLN A 26 13.10 -0.31 -7.84
CA GLN A 26 12.68 0.67 -6.85
C GLN A 26 13.20 2.05 -7.26
N VAL A 27 12.34 3.05 -7.17
CA VAL A 27 12.64 4.45 -7.49
C VAL A 27 12.20 5.36 -6.33
N PRO A 28 12.70 6.59 -6.24
CA PRO A 28 12.14 7.59 -5.34
C PRO A 28 10.64 7.77 -5.60
N ALA A 29 9.83 7.84 -4.55
CA ALA A 29 8.38 8.02 -4.70
C ALA A 29 8.02 9.35 -5.39
N SER A 30 8.86 10.39 -5.25
CA SER A 30 8.75 11.64 -6.00
C SER A 30 8.77 11.47 -7.51
N ASP A 31 9.32 10.36 -8.01
CA ASP A 31 9.52 10.11 -9.43
C ASP A 31 8.33 9.34 -10.05
N VAL A 32 7.34 8.96 -9.23
CA VAL A 32 6.13 8.26 -9.67
C VAL A 32 4.90 9.15 -9.45
N GLU A 33 4.17 9.41 -10.53
CA GLU A 33 2.96 10.22 -10.50
C GLU A 33 1.90 9.59 -9.58
N GLY A 34 1.34 10.39 -8.68
CA GLY A 34 0.34 9.93 -7.70
C GLY A 34 0.92 9.19 -6.50
N CYS A 35 2.23 8.99 -6.44
CA CYS A 35 2.94 8.36 -5.32
C CYS A 35 3.28 9.38 -4.23
N GLN A 36 2.26 10.03 -3.67
CA GLN A 36 2.47 11.03 -2.62
C GLN A 36 2.23 10.41 -1.23
N PRO A 37 3.05 10.77 -0.24
CA PRO A 37 2.84 10.31 1.13
C PRO A 37 1.48 10.82 1.64
N GLN A 38 0.68 9.93 2.25
CA GLN A 38 -0.56 10.31 2.94
C GLN A 38 -0.29 10.79 4.37
N GLY A 39 0.64 11.74 4.53
CA GLY A 39 1.06 12.30 5.83
C GLY A 39 2.57 12.19 6.10
N ASP A 40 3.02 12.79 7.21
CA ASP A 40 4.45 12.86 7.60
C ASP A 40 4.97 11.60 8.30
N HIS A 41 4.08 10.64 8.59
CA HIS A 41 4.37 9.47 9.39
C HIS A 41 3.89 8.24 8.62
N GLY A 42 4.82 7.54 7.98
CA GLY A 42 4.52 6.34 7.21
C GLY A 42 5.70 5.96 6.32
N GLU A 43 5.83 4.68 6.03
CA GLU A 43 6.77 4.19 5.04
C GLU A 43 6.13 4.30 3.64
N LEU A 44 6.90 4.77 2.65
CA LEU A 44 6.47 4.92 1.26
C LEU A 44 7.51 4.26 0.34
N ALA A 45 7.06 3.39 -0.56
CA ALA A 45 7.88 2.84 -1.64
C ALA A 45 7.19 2.98 -2.99
N ALA A 46 8.02 3.17 -4.02
CA ALA A 46 7.60 3.22 -5.39
C ALA A 46 8.45 2.26 -6.24
N PHE A 47 7.78 1.54 -7.12
CA PHE A 47 8.41 0.58 -8.04
C PHE A 47 7.93 0.85 -9.45
N VAL A 48 8.81 0.68 -10.42
CA VAL A 48 8.48 0.86 -11.84
C VAL A 48 8.93 -0.36 -12.63
N LEU A 49 8.12 -0.74 -13.61
CA LEU A 49 8.49 -1.67 -14.66
C LEU A 49 8.65 -0.88 -15.97
N ARG A 50 9.80 -1.02 -16.62
CA ARG A 50 10.06 -0.41 -17.92
C ARG A 50 10.29 -1.47 -18.99
N GLU A 51 9.54 -1.39 -20.07
CA GLU A 51 9.69 -2.24 -21.25
C GLU A 51 10.24 -1.40 -22.40
N ASN A 52 11.39 -1.79 -22.98
CA ASN A 52 12.05 -1.03 -24.04
C ASN A 52 12.23 0.47 -23.71
N VAL A 53 12.54 0.78 -22.45
CA VAL A 53 12.72 2.14 -21.88
C VAL A 53 11.40 2.90 -21.58
N THR A 54 10.27 2.44 -22.09
CA THR A 54 8.94 3.01 -21.80
C THR A 54 8.43 2.54 -20.44
N LEU A 55 7.78 3.42 -19.68
CA LEU A 55 7.13 3.06 -18.41
C LEU A 55 5.86 2.26 -18.70
N SER A 56 5.86 0.98 -18.32
CA SER A 56 4.73 0.07 -18.53
C SER A 56 3.83 0.00 -17.29
N GLU A 57 4.43 -0.08 -16.11
CA GLU A 57 3.72 -0.18 -14.82
C GLU A 57 4.42 0.63 -13.73
N SER A 58 3.65 1.20 -12.82
CA SER A 58 4.15 1.75 -11.57
C SER A 58 3.31 1.32 -10.38
N ILE A 59 3.98 0.93 -9.29
CA ILE A 59 3.36 0.53 -8.02
C ILE A 59 3.77 1.53 -6.94
N CYS A 60 2.79 1.96 -6.16
CA CYS A 60 2.94 2.83 -5.00
C CYS A 60 2.40 2.13 -3.76
N ILE A 61 3.23 2.01 -2.74
CA ILE A 61 2.87 1.36 -1.48
C ILE A 61 3.11 2.35 -0.35
N SER A 62 2.09 2.59 0.46
CA SER A 62 2.24 3.29 1.74
C SER A 62 1.78 2.42 2.89
N VAL A 63 2.52 2.46 4.00
CA VAL A 63 2.16 1.76 5.24
C VAL A 63 2.35 2.72 6.41
N PHE A 64 1.38 2.77 7.32
CA PHE A 64 1.49 3.54 8.55
C PHE A 64 0.80 2.84 9.72
N LEU A 65 1.26 3.13 10.94
CA LEU A 65 0.59 2.71 12.16
C LEU A 65 -0.35 3.80 12.66
N LEU A 66 -1.60 3.43 12.96
CA LEU A 66 -2.59 4.36 13.52
C LEU A 66 -2.16 4.93 14.87
N THR A 67 -1.47 4.13 15.68
CA THR A 67 -0.98 4.53 17.01
C THR A 67 0.15 5.54 16.95
N GLU A 68 0.93 5.58 15.87
CA GLU A 68 1.96 6.59 15.64
C GLU A 68 1.39 7.92 15.15
N GLN A 69 0.21 7.90 14.51
CA GLN A 69 -0.51 9.11 14.12
C GLN A 69 -1.33 9.73 15.25
N ALA A 70 -1.69 8.92 16.25
CA ALA A 70 -2.62 9.31 17.29
C ALA A 70 -1.89 9.92 18.48
N ALA A 71 -2.43 10.99 19.06
CA ALA A 71 -1.90 11.58 20.28
C ALA A 71 -2.17 10.72 21.53
N ASN A 72 -3.16 9.82 21.48
CA ASN A 72 -3.53 8.91 22.56
C ASN A 72 -4.40 7.74 22.05
N GLU A 73 -4.65 6.76 22.92
CA GLU A 73 -5.42 5.54 22.58
C GLU A 73 -6.85 5.82 22.12
N SER A 74 -7.54 6.80 22.72
CA SER A 74 -8.90 7.17 22.30
C SER A 74 -8.92 7.71 20.87
N GLN A 75 -7.89 8.49 20.49
CA GLN A 75 -7.73 8.96 19.12
C GLN A 75 -7.36 7.81 18.17
N ALA A 76 -6.48 6.90 18.58
CA ALA A 76 -6.13 5.72 17.77
C ALA A 76 -7.38 4.85 17.49
N ALA A 77 -8.22 4.63 18.50
CA ALA A 77 -9.47 3.90 18.37
C ALA A 77 -10.46 4.59 17.40
N LEU A 78 -10.57 5.93 17.48
CA LEU A 78 -11.39 6.70 16.54
C LEU A 78 -10.86 6.58 15.10
N MET A 79 -9.54 6.72 14.90
CA MET A 79 -8.94 6.58 13.58
C MET A 79 -9.14 5.17 13.01
N ARG A 80 -9.02 4.14 13.85
CA ARG A 80 -9.31 2.74 13.49
C ARG A 80 -10.77 2.58 13.01
N GLN A 81 -11.72 3.18 13.72
CA GLN A 81 -13.13 3.16 13.33
C GLN A 81 -13.38 3.91 12.01
N MET A 82 -12.72 5.04 11.79
CA MET A 82 -12.82 5.78 10.53
C MET A 82 -12.31 4.97 9.35
N VAL A 83 -11.14 4.33 9.50
CA VAL A 83 -10.58 3.44 8.48
C VAL A 83 -11.51 2.26 8.22
N ASP A 84 -12.02 1.61 9.26
CA ASP A 84 -12.98 0.50 9.11
C ASP A 84 -14.23 0.95 8.35
N THR A 85 -14.72 2.16 8.61
CA THR A 85 -15.90 2.72 7.91
C THR A 85 -15.61 2.90 6.42
N VAL A 86 -14.43 3.41 6.05
CA VAL A 86 -14.01 3.55 4.64
C VAL A 86 -13.90 2.19 3.97
N LEU A 87 -13.30 1.20 4.66
CA LEU A 87 -13.13 -0.16 4.14
C LEU A 87 -14.47 -0.90 4.00
N ASP A 88 -15.46 -0.61 4.85
CA ASP A 88 -16.81 -1.17 4.72
C ASP A 88 -17.63 -0.51 3.59
N HIS A 89 -17.20 0.66 3.09
CA HIS A 89 -17.90 1.46 2.08
C HIS A 89 -16.96 1.86 0.94
N PRO A 90 -16.56 0.93 0.05
CA PRO A 90 -15.59 1.18 -1.02
C PRO A 90 -15.97 2.33 -1.97
N GLN A 91 -17.26 2.68 -2.10
CA GLN A 91 -17.71 3.86 -2.81
C GLN A 91 -17.09 5.17 -2.28
N ALA A 92 -16.88 5.30 -0.97
CA ALA A 92 -16.24 6.48 -0.39
C ALA A 92 -14.79 6.64 -0.88
N MET A 93 -14.08 5.53 -1.12
CA MET A 93 -12.72 5.56 -1.70
C MET A 93 -12.74 6.04 -3.16
N ILE A 94 -13.73 5.60 -3.94
CA ILE A 94 -13.92 6.03 -5.33
C ILE A 94 -14.18 7.54 -5.40
N GLU A 95 -15.02 8.06 -4.51
CA GLU A 95 -15.35 9.49 -4.44
C GLU A 95 -14.13 10.35 -4.04
N GLN A 96 -13.40 9.93 -3.00
CA GLN A 96 -12.24 10.66 -2.49
C GLN A 96 -11.09 10.74 -3.51
N THR A 97 -10.93 9.72 -4.34
CA THR A 97 -9.90 9.69 -5.39
C THR A 97 -10.32 10.43 -6.67
N GLY A 98 -11.57 10.90 -6.74
CA GLY A 98 -12.12 11.53 -7.95
C GLY A 98 -12.30 10.54 -9.12
N ALA A 99 -12.23 9.23 -8.86
CA ALA A 99 -12.30 8.17 -9.85
C ALA A 99 -13.65 8.09 -10.57
N GLN A 100 -14.71 8.71 -10.03
CA GLN A 100 -16.03 8.83 -10.64
C GLN A 100 -16.07 9.45 -12.05
N LYS A 101 -14.97 10.07 -12.51
CA LYS A 101 -14.84 10.64 -13.86
C LYS A 101 -14.24 9.65 -14.88
N ALA A 102 -13.82 8.47 -14.44
CA ALA A 102 -13.24 7.44 -15.30
C ALA A 102 -14.31 6.82 -16.22
N ILE A 103 -13.84 6.14 -17.27
CA ILE A 103 -14.70 5.47 -18.24
C ILE A 103 -15.41 4.28 -17.59
N ASP A 104 -14.69 3.56 -16.74
CA ASP A 104 -15.24 2.45 -15.95
C ASP A 104 -14.63 2.43 -14.55
N VAL A 105 -15.44 2.08 -13.56
CA VAL A 105 -15.02 1.93 -12.16
C VAL A 105 -15.71 0.71 -11.56
N ASN A 106 -14.91 -0.25 -11.09
CA ASN A 106 -15.40 -1.47 -10.46
C ASN A 106 -14.81 -1.61 -9.06
N VAL A 107 -15.65 -1.87 -8.07
CA VAL A 107 -15.20 -2.28 -6.75
C VAL A 107 -14.57 -3.66 -6.86
N LEU A 108 -13.42 -3.85 -6.20
CA LEU A 108 -12.73 -5.14 -6.19
C LEU A 108 -13.56 -6.20 -5.48
N SER A 109 -13.46 -7.43 -5.97
CA SER A 109 -13.98 -8.58 -5.22
C SER A 109 -13.26 -8.69 -3.87
N PRO A 110 -13.92 -9.18 -2.81
CA PRO A 110 -13.29 -9.37 -1.51
C PRO A 110 -12.01 -10.21 -1.62
N LEU A 111 -10.97 -9.81 -0.89
CA LEU A 111 -9.68 -10.52 -0.81
C LEU A 111 -9.53 -11.13 0.59
N PRO A 112 -10.08 -12.33 0.85
CA PRO A 112 -10.23 -12.87 2.21
C PRO A 112 -8.90 -13.21 2.90
N SER A 113 -7.79 -13.26 2.15
CA SER A 113 -6.44 -13.53 2.66
C SER A 113 -5.67 -12.27 3.08
N VAL A 114 -6.21 -11.07 2.84
CA VAL A 114 -5.51 -9.80 3.04
C VAL A 114 -6.15 -9.00 4.18
N GLY A 115 -5.33 -8.59 5.15
CA GLY A 115 -5.77 -7.78 6.29
C GLY A 115 -6.79 -8.46 7.22
N ASP A 116 -7.33 -7.67 8.13
CA ASP A 116 -8.58 -7.93 8.86
C ASP A 116 -9.78 -7.32 8.08
N LYS A 117 -9.51 -6.23 7.37
CA LYS A 117 -10.44 -5.54 6.47
C LYS A 117 -9.69 -5.07 5.23
N VAL A 118 -10.34 -5.14 4.07
CA VAL A 118 -9.77 -4.76 2.79
C VAL A 118 -10.87 -4.25 1.86
N ALA A 119 -10.55 -3.20 1.11
CA ALA A 119 -11.40 -2.65 0.08
C ALA A 119 -10.53 -2.08 -1.04
N GLY A 120 -11.09 -1.98 -2.23
CA GLY A 120 -10.41 -1.35 -3.32
C GLY A 120 -11.28 -1.27 -4.56
N PHE A 121 -10.72 -0.68 -5.59
CA PHE A 121 -11.39 -0.52 -6.87
C PHE A 121 -10.38 -0.55 -8.02
N THR A 122 -10.88 -0.89 -9.19
CA THR A 122 -10.21 -0.66 -10.47
C THR A 122 -10.90 0.49 -11.17
N LYS A 123 -10.14 1.39 -11.78
CA LYS A 123 -10.68 2.34 -12.76
C LYS A 123 -9.97 2.19 -14.11
N GLN A 124 -10.70 2.44 -15.17
CA GLN A 124 -10.18 2.48 -16.53
C GLN A 124 -10.40 3.88 -17.11
N ASP A 125 -9.29 4.49 -17.55
CA ASP A 125 -9.24 5.69 -18.36
C ASP A 125 -8.87 5.30 -19.81
N GLU A 126 -8.86 6.23 -20.78
CA GLU A 126 -8.77 5.94 -22.23
C GLU A 126 -7.73 4.87 -22.62
N SER A 127 -6.54 4.93 -22.03
CA SER A 127 -5.44 3.99 -22.28
C SER A 127 -4.81 3.44 -20.99
N GLN A 128 -5.34 3.80 -19.83
CA GLN A 128 -4.69 3.54 -18.54
C GLN A 128 -5.64 2.83 -17.59
N ARG A 129 -5.14 1.77 -16.95
CA ARG A 129 -5.85 1.10 -15.86
C ARG A 129 -5.19 1.48 -14.54
N HIS A 130 -6.00 1.78 -13.54
CA HIS A 130 -5.51 2.02 -12.19
C HIS A 130 -6.21 1.06 -11.24
N GLU A 131 -5.45 0.49 -10.33
CA GLU A 131 -5.96 -0.33 -9.25
C GLU A 131 -5.55 0.29 -7.93
N THR A 132 -6.48 0.36 -7.00
CA THR A 132 -6.22 0.89 -5.67
C THR A 132 -6.83 -0.05 -4.65
N LEU A 133 -6.05 -0.35 -3.62
CA LEU A 133 -6.43 -1.20 -2.51
C LEU A 133 -5.99 -0.55 -1.22
N LEU A 134 -6.87 -0.57 -0.23
CA LEU A 134 -6.58 -0.21 1.15
C LEU A 134 -6.91 -1.43 2.01
N PHE A 135 -6.03 -1.78 2.94
CA PHE A 135 -6.33 -2.79 3.94
C PHE A 135 -5.79 -2.38 5.31
N ARG A 136 -6.40 -2.96 6.35
CA ARG A 136 -5.97 -2.81 7.73
C ARG A 136 -5.65 -4.17 8.33
N ARG A 137 -4.55 -4.30 9.07
CA ARG A 137 -4.22 -5.44 9.94
C ARG A 137 -3.84 -4.92 11.32
N GLY A 138 -4.68 -5.18 12.32
CA GLY A 138 -4.53 -4.54 13.64
C GLY A 138 -4.51 -3.02 13.49
N ASP A 139 -3.40 -2.40 13.86
CA ASP A 139 -3.17 -0.95 13.75
C ASP A 139 -2.40 -0.51 12.52
N PHE A 140 -1.92 -1.47 11.72
CA PHE A 140 -1.29 -1.17 10.46
C PHE A 140 -2.35 -0.91 9.40
N VAL A 141 -2.18 0.19 8.66
CA VAL A 141 -2.95 0.51 7.48
C VAL A 141 -2.00 0.55 6.30
N ALA A 142 -2.37 -0.14 5.22
CA ALA A 142 -1.57 -0.24 4.02
C ALA A 142 -2.41 0.11 2.80
N SER A 143 -1.85 0.95 1.93
CA SER A 143 -2.42 1.32 0.64
C SER A 143 -1.50 0.83 -0.48
N VAL A 144 -2.09 0.26 -1.52
CA VAL A 144 -1.41 -0.14 -2.74
C VAL A 144 -2.13 0.50 -3.91
N ALA A 145 -1.41 1.27 -4.71
CA ALA A 145 -1.90 1.83 -5.96
C ALA A 145 -1.01 1.34 -7.12
N ILE A 146 -1.62 0.82 -8.17
CA ILE A 146 -0.94 0.33 -9.37
C ILE A 146 -1.47 1.07 -10.57
N HIS A 147 -0.58 1.64 -11.38
CA HIS A 147 -0.91 2.29 -12.64
C HIS A 147 -0.31 1.49 -13.80
N TYR A 148 -1.16 1.01 -14.70
CA TYR A 148 -0.77 0.30 -15.91
C TYR A 148 -0.91 1.27 -17.09
N LYS A 149 0.21 1.60 -17.76
CA LYS A 149 0.27 2.59 -18.85
C LYS A 149 0.02 1.98 -20.24
N ASP A 150 0.41 0.72 -20.44
CA ASP A 150 0.43 0.09 -21.77
C ASP A 150 -0.46 -1.18 -21.82
N GLY A 151 -1.20 -1.43 -20.73
CA GLY A 151 -1.59 -2.77 -20.29
C GLY A 151 -2.63 -3.52 -21.13
N THR A 152 -2.40 -4.82 -21.27
CA THR A 152 -3.49 -5.80 -21.29
C THR A 152 -3.38 -6.83 -20.17
N PHE A 153 -2.18 -7.08 -19.62
CA PHE A 153 -1.97 -7.99 -18.48
C PHE A 153 -1.01 -7.37 -17.45
N PRO A 154 -1.39 -7.34 -16.15
CA PRO A 154 -0.52 -6.85 -15.10
C PRO A 154 0.69 -7.78 -14.92
N ALA A 155 1.89 -7.22 -14.76
CA ALA A 155 3.07 -8.05 -14.47
C ALA A 155 2.99 -8.66 -13.06
N ALA A 156 2.38 -7.91 -12.12
CA ALA A 156 2.02 -8.36 -10.80
C ALA A 156 0.54 -8.07 -10.53
N SER A 157 -0.25 -9.08 -10.18
CA SER A 157 -1.62 -8.84 -9.74
C SER A 157 -1.64 -8.10 -8.40
N LEU A 158 -2.58 -7.16 -8.23
CA LEU A 158 -2.80 -6.45 -6.97
C LEU A 158 -2.98 -7.39 -5.76
N GLU A 159 -3.66 -8.52 -5.93
CA GLU A 159 -3.85 -9.53 -4.88
C GLU A 159 -2.51 -10.10 -4.38
N ALA A 160 -1.58 -10.42 -5.28
CA ALA A 160 -0.26 -10.94 -4.93
C ALA A 160 0.57 -9.89 -4.18
N ILE A 161 0.55 -8.63 -4.64
CA ILE A 161 1.25 -7.53 -3.97
C ILE A 161 0.69 -7.32 -2.55
N ALA A 162 -0.64 -7.28 -2.43
CA ALA A 162 -1.31 -7.08 -1.15
C ALA A 162 -1.06 -8.25 -0.18
N THR A 163 -1.02 -9.49 -0.68
CA THR A 163 -0.70 -10.68 0.12
C THR A 163 0.74 -10.63 0.64
N ASN A 164 1.72 -10.32 -0.21
CA ASN A 164 3.13 -10.21 0.22
C ASN A 164 3.30 -9.09 1.25
N LEU A 165 2.61 -7.96 1.08
CA LEU A 165 2.66 -6.85 2.01
C LEU A 165 2.03 -7.21 3.36
N ASP A 166 0.88 -7.90 3.33
CA ASP A 166 0.21 -8.41 4.53
C ASP A 166 1.08 -9.38 5.32
N GLU A 167 1.81 -10.26 4.63
CA GLU A 167 2.77 -11.18 5.24
C GLU A 167 3.92 -10.45 5.93
N ARG A 168 4.48 -9.40 5.31
CA ARG A 168 5.52 -8.57 5.95
C ARG A 168 5.00 -7.90 7.21
N ILE A 169 3.81 -7.29 7.16
CA ILE A 169 3.18 -6.69 8.33
C ILE A 169 2.97 -7.73 9.44
N ARG A 170 2.51 -8.95 9.07
CA ARG A 170 2.31 -10.04 10.03
C ARG A 170 3.60 -10.53 10.68
N GLN A 171 4.73 -10.48 9.97
CA GLN A 171 6.05 -10.82 10.54
C GLN A 171 6.56 -9.76 11.53
N LEU A 172 6.06 -8.53 11.44
CA LEU A 172 6.46 -7.40 12.28
C LEU A 172 5.55 -7.18 13.49
N ALA A 173 4.26 -7.50 13.36
CA ALA A 173 3.28 -7.47 14.44
C ALA A 173 3.67 -8.21 15.75
N PRO A 174 4.50 -9.28 15.77
CA PRO A 174 4.95 -9.92 17.01
C PRO A 174 5.97 -9.09 17.81
N VAL A 175 6.54 -8.03 17.23
CA VAL A 175 7.63 -7.23 17.84
C VAL A 175 7.11 -6.02 18.63
N ALA A 176 5.83 -5.66 18.49
CA ALA A 176 5.23 -4.45 19.09
C ALA A 176 4.54 -4.66 20.46
N GLN A 177 4.80 -5.77 21.16
CA GLN A 177 4.36 -5.91 22.56
C GLN A 177 5.52 -5.52 23.51
N PRO A 178 5.32 -4.56 24.44
CA PRO A 178 6.31 -4.30 25.47
C PRO A 178 6.45 -5.54 26.36
N PRO A 179 7.65 -5.82 26.91
CA PRO A 179 7.79 -6.89 27.89
C PRO A 179 6.89 -6.56 29.08
N THR A 180 5.91 -7.42 29.33
CA THR A 180 5.17 -7.41 30.60
C THR A 180 6.18 -7.68 31.72
N SER A 181 6.46 -6.64 32.51
CA SER A 181 7.12 -6.72 33.82
C SER A 181 6.13 -6.32 34.90
#